data_AF-A0A7C6BNP4-F1
#
_entry.id   AF-A0A7C6BNP4-F1
#
_cell.length_a   1.000
_cell.length_b   1.000
_cell.length_c   1.000
_cell.angle_alpha   90.00
_cell.angle_beta   90.00
_cell.angle_gamma   90.00
#
_symmetry.space_group_name_H-M   'P 1'
#
loop_
_entity.id
_entity.type
_entity.pdbx_description
1 polymer ?
#
loop_
_entity_poly.entity_id
_entity_poly.type
_entity_poly.pdbx_seq_one_letter_code
_entity_poly.pdbx_strand_id
1 'polypeptide(L)'
;MDTNNDRRNFLKTFGKVAAGAALLSVTAPIQGVLAESAEEEKIPFKWVPNALPCELIKEITDDKTPEGYRSFEYTPDNRAHITLITFDVKLEDNTVHNIKFTGGCDGSTMGVARVANGKGVEFIVSRLKGLECNLIQSGSSCPDQLANAVEQADRLITGNACTYCFFAGNFRNMKCANA
;
A
#
# COMPACT_ATOMS: atom_id res chain seq x y z
N MET A 1 33.15 -6.50 3.01
CA MET A 1 34.38 -5.75 2.69
C MET A 1 34.34 -5.43 1.20
N ASP A 2 34.33 -4.21 0.70
CA ASP A 2 34.04 -2.88 1.24
C ASP A 2 33.85 -1.99 -0.01
N THR A 3 32.62 -1.70 -0.43
CA THR A 3 32.27 -0.96 -1.68
C THR A 3 32.57 0.54 -1.60
N ASN A 4 33.31 0.95 -0.57
CA ASN A 4 33.56 2.33 -0.20
C ASN A 4 34.80 2.94 -0.90
N ASN A 5 35.56 2.13 -1.64
CA ASN A 5 36.83 2.56 -2.24
C ASN A 5 36.67 3.17 -3.65
N ASP A 6 35.60 2.87 -4.39
CA ASP A 6 35.45 3.35 -5.78
C ASP A 6 34.91 4.78 -5.89
N ARG A 7 34.15 5.25 -4.88
CA ARG A 7 33.59 6.62 -4.91
C ARG A 7 34.67 7.69 -4.71
N ARG A 8 35.78 7.36 -4.04
CA ARG A 8 36.87 8.31 -3.76
C ARG A 8 37.81 8.50 -4.96
N ASN A 9 37.89 7.52 -5.87
CA ASN A 9 38.76 7.62 -7.04
C ASN A 9 38.11 8.41 -8.19
N PHE A 10 36.79 8.42 -8.30
CA PHE A 10 36.09 9.23 -9.31
C PHE A 10 36.25 10.75 -9.07
N LEU A 11 36.21 11.18 -7.80
CA LEU A 11 36.36 12.59 -7.43
C LEU A 11 37.78 13.15 -7.62
N LYS A 12 38.80 12.30 -7.65
CA LYS A 12 40.19 12.73 -7.88
C LYS A 12 40.52 12.96 -9.35
N THR A 13 39.77 12.34 -10.26
CA THR A 13 40.01 12.44 -11.71
C THR A 13 39.44 13.73 -12.30
N PHE A 14 38.38 14.29 -11.73
CA PHE A 14 37.78 15.55 -12.22
C PHE A 14 38.33 16.82 -11.52
N GLY A 15 39.15 16.68 -10.48
CA GLY A 15 39.67 17.83 -9.69
C GLY A 15 40.93 18.52 -10.22
N LYS A 16 41.39 18.23 -11.45
CA LYS A 16 42.68 18.75 -11.98
C LYS A 16 42.61 19.38 -13.37
N VAL A 17 41.54 20.12 -13.69
CA VAL A 17 41.53 21.02 -14.86
C VAL A 17 41.11 22.42 -14.42
N ALA A 18 42.05 23.13 -13.81
CA ALA A 18 41.95 24.57 -13.59
C ALA A 18 43.34 25.18 -13.79
N ALA A 19 43.68 25.43 -15.06
CA ALA A 19 44.83 26.26 -15.41
C ALA A 19 44.55 26.98 -16.74
N GLY A 20 44.11 28.24 -16.62
CA GLY A 20 44.49 29.37 -17.47
C GLY A 20 44.19 29.34 -18.98
N ALA A 21 43.17 30.10 -19.39
CA ALA A 21 43.24 30.94 -20.57
C ALA A 21 42.28 32.13 -20.39
N ALA A 22 42.84 33.33 -20.23
CA ALA A 22 42.07 34.57 -20.24
C ALA A 22 41.73 34.94 -21.70
N LEU A 23 40.45 35.01 -22.02
CA LEU A 23 39.93 35.72 -23.19
C LEU A 23 38.77 36.60 -22.72
N LEU A 24 39.00 37.90 -22.74
CA LEU A 24 37.99 38.94 -22.53
C LEU A 24 37.04 38.96 -23.73
N SER A 25 35.79 38.54 -23.55
CA SER A 25 34.70 38.88 -24.48
C SER A 25 33.35 38.96 -23.75
N VAL A 26 32.91 40.22 -23.62
CA VAL A 26 31.52 40.69 -23.44
C VAL A 26 30.75 40.10 -22.26
N THR A 27 30.71 40.85 -21.16
CA THR A 27 29.74 40.69 -20.09
C THR A 27 28.33 41.00 -20.59
N ALA A 28 27.53 39.97 -20.86
CA ALA A 28 26.08 40.06 -20.73
C ALA A 28 25.70 39.16 -19.53
N PRO A 29 25.01 39.69 -18.51
CA PRO A 29 24.55 38.84 -17.43
C PRO A 29 23.39 38.04 -17.97
N ILE A 30 23.64 36.80 -18.40
CA ILE A 30 22.56 35.81 -18.45
C ILE A 30 22.37 35.37 -17.00
N GLN A 31 21.74 36.24 -16.21
CA GLN A 31 20.96 35.81 -15.04
C GLN A 31 19.75 35.06 -15.58
N GLY A 32 20.03 33.89 -16.14
CA GLY A 32 19.05 32.87 -16.48
C GLY A 32 18.67 32.19 -15.19
N VAL A 33 17.66 32.76 -14.52
CA VAL A 33 16.64 32.05 -13.75
C VAL A 33 17.20 30.82 -13.01
N LEU A 34 17.94 31.07 -11.92
CA LEU A 34 17.78 30.20 -10.76
C LEU A 34 16.37 30.52 -10.25
N ALA A 35 15.37 29.91 -10.88
CA ALA A 35 14.08 29.75 -10.27
C ALA A 35 14.39 29.00 -8.97
N GLU A 36 14.31 29.72 -7.86
CA GLU A 36 13.99 29.13 -6.58
C GLU A 36 12.73 28.32 -6.87
N SER A 37 12.89 27.01 -7.06
CA SER A 37 11.76 26.12 -7.22
C SER A 37 11.06 26.25 -5.89
N ALA A 38 10.02 27.08 -5.86
CA ALA A 38 9.07 27.12 -4.78
C ALA A 38 8.73 25.65 -4.55
N GLU A 39 9.19 25.11 -3.41
CA GLU A 39 8.75 23.80 -2.97
C GLU A 39 7.25 23.96 -2.80
N GLU A 40 6.50 23.52 -3.82
CA GLU A 40 5.06 23.42 -3.74
C GLU A 40 4.78 22.59 -2.50
N GLU A 41 4.24 23.25 -1.47
CA GLU A 41 3.95 22.65 -0.19
C GLU A 41 2.93 21.55 -0.45
N LYS A 42 3.40 20.30 -0.52
CA LYS A 42 2.59 19.15 -0.90
C LYS A 42 1.46 19.03 0.11
N ILE A 43 0.25 19.40 -0.30
CA ILE A 43 -0.95 19.19 0.49
C ILE A 43 -1.06 17.67 0.71
N PRO A 44 -1.12 17.18 1.96
CA PRO A 44 -1.23 15.75 2.21
C PRO A 44 -2.51 15.23 1.55
N PHE A 45 -2.39 14.18 0.74
CA PHE A 45 -3.53 13.55 0.08
C PHE A 45 -4.56 13.11 1.12
N LYS A 46 -5.73 13.76 1.11
CA LYS A 46 -6.86 13.38 1.97
C LYS A 46 -7.77 12.43 1.21
N TRP A 47 -7.55 11.14 1.40
CA TRP A 47 -8.39 10.11 0.80
C TRP A 47 -9.86 10.23 1.24
N VAL A 48 -10.77 10.05 0.30
CA VAL A 48 -12.21 9.92 0.55
C VAL A 48 -12.64 8.51 0.11
N PRO A 49 -13.29 7.72 0.98
CA PRO A 49 -13.78 6.39 0.62
C PRO A 49 -14.78 6.43 -0.52
N ASN A 50 -14.55 5.61 -1.54
CA ASN A 50 -15.48 5.42 -2.67
C ASN A 50 -16.68 4.52 -2.30
N ALA A 51 -16.51 3.67 -1.28
CA ALA A 51 -17.52 2.76 -0.78
C ALA A 51 -17.29 2.49 0.72
N LEU A 52 -18.30 1.93 1.40
CA LEU A 52 -18.14 1.52 2.78
C LEU A 52 -17.23 0.28 2.87
N PRO A 53 -16.39 0.14 3.92
CA PRO A 53 -15.56 -1.04 4.13
C PRO A 53 -16.32 -2.38 4.03
N CYS A 54 -17.57 -2.43 4.50
CA CYS A 54 -18.42 -3.62 4.41
C CYS A 54 -18.95 -3.93 3.00
N GLU A 55 -18.93 -2.97 2.07
CA GLU A 55 -19.33 -3.18 0.67
C GLU A 55 -18.17 -3.69 -0.19
N LEU A 56 -16.94 -3.48 0.29
CA LEU A 56 -15.72 -3.93 -0.38
C LEU A 56 -15.46 -5.42 -0.21
N ILE A 57 -16.06 -6.07 0.80
CA ILE A 57 -15.88 -7.49 1.06
C ILE A 57 -17.17 -8.28 0.86
N LYS A 58 -17.05 -9.48 0.31
CA LYS A 58 -18.13 -10.45 0.14
C LYS A 58 -17.64 -11.82 0.58
N GLU A 59 -18.49 -12.55 1.28
CA GLU A 59 -18.26 -13.96 1.53
C GLU A 59 -18.68 -14.76 0.28
N ILE A 60 -17.82 -15.69 -0.14
CA ILE A 60 -18.09 -16.60 -1.23
C ILE A 60 -18.42 -17.96 -0.63
N THR A 61 -19.58 -18.50 -0.95
CA THR A 61 -19.94 -19.89 -0.67
C THR A 61 -19.71 -20.74 -1.90
N ASP A 62 -18.51 -21.29 -2.03
CA ASP A 62 -18.18 -22.26 -3.08
C ASP A 62 -18.17 -23.69 -2.50
N ASP A 63 -18.67 -24.67 -3.26
CA ASP A 63 -18.66 -26.11 -2.94
C ASP A 63 -17.25 -26.69 -2.70
N LYS A 64 -16.20 -25.92 -3.00
CA LYS A 64 -14.79 -26.30 -2.86
C LYS A 64 -14.17 -25.88 -1.53
N THR A 65 -14.88 -25.10 -0.71
CA THR A 65 -14.38 -24.61 0.56
C THR A 65 -14.32 -25.77 1.56
N PRO A 66 -13.15 -26.12 2.11
CA PRO A 66 -13.05 -27.19 3.09
C PRO A 66 -13.87 -26.86 4.35
N GLU A 67 -14.37 -27.90 5.04
CA GLU A 67 -15.08 -27.72 6.30
C GLU A 67 -14.22 -26.96 7.31
N GLY A 68 -14.81 -25.98 8.00
CA GLY A 68 -14.11 -25.11 8.95
C GLY A 68 -13.41 -23.90 8.32
N TYR A 69 -13.54 -23.68 7.01
CA TYR A 69 -13.07 -22.48 6.33
C TYR A 69 -14.24 -21.63 5.83
N ARG A 70 -14.00 -20.32 5.74
CA ARG A 70 -14.87 -19.36 5.04
C ARG A 70 -14.05 -18.61 4.01
N SER A 71 -14.57 -18.47 2.80
CA SER A 71 -13.87 -17.83 1.69
C SER A 71 -14.40 -16.42 1.47
N PHE A 72 -13.49 -15.50 1.15
CA PHE A 72 -13.82 -14.09 0.97
C PHE A 72 -13.24 -13.54 -0.33
N GLU A 73 -14.01 -12.66 -0.94
CA GLU A 73 -13.62 -11.78 -2.04
C GLU A 73 -13.57 -10.34 -1.54
N TYR A 74 -12.46 -9.66 -1.74
CA TYR A 74 -12.29 -8.25 -1.40
C TYR A 74 -11.92 -7.43 -2.64
N THR A 75 -12.72 -6.41 -2.91
CA THR A 75 -12.49 -5.41 -3.94
C THR A 75 -11.80 -4.19 -3.33
N PRO A 76 -10.54 -3.88 -3.68
CA PRO A 76 -9.83 -2.72 -3.16
C PRO A 76 -10.47 -1.39 -3.57
N ASP A 77 -10.27 -0.36 -2.76
CA ASP A 77 -10.86 0.98 -2.93
C ASP A 77 -10.13 1.90 -3.93
N ASN A 78 -9.44 1.30 -4.91
CA ASN A 78 -8.60 1.97 -5.91
C ASN A 78 -7.40 2.77 -5.37
N ARG A 79 -7.01 2.59 -4.10
CA ARG A 79 -5.76 3.17 -3.58
C ARG A 79 -4.51 2.31 -3.80
N ALA A 80 -4.65 1.15 -4.43
CA ALA A 80 -3.55 0.24 -4.73
C ALA A 80 -3.67 -0.30 -6.17
N HIS A 81 -2.58 -0.88 -6.68
CA HIS A 81 -2.53 -1.45 -8.03
C HIS A 81 -3.25 -2.81 -8.19
N ILE A 82 -3.78 -3.35 -7.10
CA ILE A 82 -4.55 -4.60 -7.09
C ILE A 82 -6.03 -4.32 -7.33
N THR A 83 -6.72 -5.24 -7.99
CA THR A 83 -8.15 -5.11 -8.33
C THR A 83 -9.02 -6.10 -7.58
N LEU A 84 -8.43 -7.18 -7.06
CA LEU A 84 -9.13 -8.22 -6.31
C LEU A 84 -8.18 -8.91 -5.33
N ILE A 85 -8.69 -9.30 -4.18
CA ILE A 85 -8.04 -10.24 -3.27
C ILE A 85 -9.02 -11.36 -2.98
N THR A 86 -8.59 -12.61 -3.11
CA THR A 86 -9.34 -13.77 -2.61
C THR A 86 -8.52 -14.52 -1.58
N PHE A 87 -9.17 -14.97 -0.51
CA PHE A 87 -8.51 -15.67 0.59
C PHE A 87 -9.53 -16.46 1.40
N ASP A 88 -9.04 -17.40 2.19
CA ASP A 88 -9.83 -18.21 3.10
C ASP A 88 -9.43 -17.92 4.55
N VAL A 89 -10.39 -17.98 5.46
CA VAL A 89 -10.15 -17.89 6.90
C VAL A 89 -10.53 -19.21 7.55
N LYS A 90 -9.59 -19.82 8.25
CA LYS A 90 -9.82 -21.01 9.07
C LYS A 90 -10.41 -20.59 10.41
N LEU A 91 -11.60 -21.10 10.72
CA LEU A 91 -12.38 -20.65 11.89
C LEU A 91 -11.80 -21.12 13.23
N GLU A 92 -11.09 -22.24 13.27
CA GLU A 92 -10.55 -22.84 14.50
C GLU A 92 -9.52 -21.93 15.19
N ASP A 93 -8.62 -21.33 14.41
CA ASP A 93 -7.46 -20.57 14.88
C ASP A 93 -7.39 -19.14 14.31
N ASN A 94 -8.42 -18.74 13.57
CA ASN A 94 -8.53 -17.44 12.88
C ASN A 94 -7.32 -17.12 12.00
N THR A 95 -6.82 -18.14 11.29
CA THR A 95 -5.68 -18.00 10.37
C THR A 95 -6.12 -17.83 8.91
N VAL A 96 -5.37 -17.03 8.16
CA VAL A 96 -5.67 -16.69 6.77
C VAL A 96 -4.87 -17.57 5.82
N HIS A 97 -5.54 -18.16 4.84
CA HIS A 97 -4.98 -19.10 3.87
C HIS A 97 -5.36 -18.72 2.44
N ASN A 98 -4.71 -19.37 1.47
CA ASN A 98 -5.04 -19.28 0.04
C ASN A 98 -5.13 -17.85 -0.52
N ILE A 99 -4.33 -16.94 0.02
CA ILE A 99 -4.30 -15.53 -0.39
C ILE A 99 -3.84 -15.42 -1.84
N LYS A 100 -4.68 -14.80 -2.67
CA LYS A 100 -4.40 -14.49 -4.07
C LYS A 100 -4.71 -13.03 -4.34
N PHE A 101 -3.79 -12.38 -5.02
CA PHE A 101 -3.97 -11.03 -5.53
C PHE A 101 -4.22 -11.09 -7.04
N THR A 102 -5.13 -10.27 -7.53
CA THR A 102 -5.28 -9.97 -8.95
C THR A 102 -4.71 -8.58 -9.21
N GLY A 103 -3.75 -8.49 -10.14
CA GLY A 103 -3.01 -7.25 -10.43
C GLY A 103 -1.92 -6.95 -9.40
N GLY A 104 -1.42 -5.71 -9.44
CA GLY A 104 -0.28 -5.27 -8.63
C GLY A 104 1.09 -5.71 -9.17
N CYS A 105 2.12 -5.44 -8.38
CA CYS A 105 3.48 -5.90 -8.70
C CYS A 105 3.60 -7.38 -8.31
N ASP A 106 3.65 -8.27 -9.31
CA ASP A 106 3.65 -9.73 -9.16
C ASP A 106 4.58 -10.25 -8.06
N GLY A 107 5.84 -9.81 -8.05
CA GLY A 107 6.82 -10.27 -7.07
C GLY A 107 6.48 -9.83 -5.64
N SER A 108 6.03 -8.60 -5.47
CA SER A 108 5.68 -8.06 -4.15
C SER A 108 4.39 -8.68 -3.62
N THR A 109 3.36 -8.80 -4.46
CA THR A 109 2.07 -9.38 -4.05
C THR A 109 2.21 -10.86 -3.74
N MET A 110 2.97 -11.64 -4.53
CA MET A 110 3.29 -13.03 -4.21
C MET A 110 4.10 -13.16 -2.92
N GLY A 111 5.09 -12.28 -2.70
CA GLY A 111 5.89 -12.28 -1.48
C GLY A 111 5.02 -12.07 -0.24
N VAL A 112 4.17 -11.06 -0.27
CA VAL A 112 3.24 -10.73 0.82
C VAL A 112 2.24 -11.86 1.06
N ALA A 113 1.64 -12.41 0.01
CA ALA A 113 0.71 -13.54 0.11
C ALA A 113 1.37 -14.73 0.82
N ARG A 114 2.62 -15.08 0.46
CA ARG A 114 3.34 -16.21 1.06
C ARG A 114 3.68 -15.98 2.54
N VAL A 115 4.04 -14.76 2.92
CA VAL A 115 4.38 -14.44 4.31
C VAL A 115 3.13 -14.41 5.19
N ALA A 116 2.01 -13.91 4.66
CA ALA A 116 0.74 -13.81 5.37
C ALA A 116 -0.01 -15.15 5.44
N ASN A 117 0.23 -16.08 4.53
CA ASN A 117 -0.42 -17.38 4.50
C ASN A 117 -0.10 -18.18 5.79
N GLY A 118 -1.14 -18.72 6.43
CA GLY A 118 -1.08 -19.42 7.70
C GLY A 118 -0.85 -18.52 8.93
N LYS A 119 -1.01 -17.19 8.78
CA LYS A 119 -0.92 -16.25 9.91
C LYS A 119 -2.30 -15.84 10.40
N GLY A 120 -2.38 -15.56 11.71
CA GLY A 120 -3.60 -15.03 12.32
C GLY A 120 -3.94 -13.64 11.80
N VAL A 121 -5.22 -13.29 11.78
CA VAL A 121 -5.71 -11.98 11.32
C VAL A 121 -4.98 -10.83 12.03
N GLU A 122 -4.85 -10.87 13.36
CA GLU A 122 -4.17 -9.84 14.15
C GLU A 122 -2.72 -9.61 13.72
N PHE A 123 -1.99 -10.68 13.41
CA PHE A 123 -0.62 -10.60 12.93
C PHE A 123 -0.56 -9.85 11.60
N ILE A 124 -1.46 -10.16 10.67
CA ILE A 124 -1.49 -9.52 9.34
C ILE A 124 -1.83 -8.04 9.49
N VAL A 125 -2.88 -7.72 10.27
CA VAL A 125 -3.32 -6.34 10.49
C VAL A 125 -2.23 -5.50 11.15
N SER A 126 -1.62 -5.99 12.22
CA SER A 126 -0.58 -5.25 12.95
C SER A 126 0.70 -5.01 12.14
N ARG A 127 0.98 -5.80 11.11
CA ARG A 127 2.20 -5.70 10.31
C ARG A 127 2.02 -4.95 9.00
N LEU A 128 0.85 -5.06 8.38
CA LEU A 128 0.64 -4.58 7.02
C LEU A 128 -0.23 -3.32 6.94
N LYS A 129 -1.05 -3.03 7.96
CA LYS A 129 -1.93 -1.86 7.96
C LYS A 129 -1.14 -0.56 8.04
N GLY A 130 -1.52 0.41 7.20
CA GLY A 130 -0.85 1.70 7.08
C GLY A 130 0.43 1.68 6.24
N LEU A 131 0.80 0.55 5.61
CA LEU A 131 1.92 0.54 4.67
C LEU A 131 1.54 1.35 3.42
N GLU A 132 2.39 2.31 3.07
CA GLU A 132 2.18 3.18 1.92
C GLU A 132 3.08 2.78 0.75
N CYS A 133 2.54 2.88 -0.47
CA CYS A 133 3.29 2.66 -1.70
C CYS A 133 3.68 3.99 -2.31
N ASN A 134 4.97 4.32 -2.36
CA ASN A 134 5.42 5.62 -2.91
C ASN A 134 5.15 5.80 -4.41
N LEU A 135 4.78 4.73 -5.14
CA LEU A 135 4.43 4.80 -6.55
C LEU A 135 3.01 5.35 -6.77
N ILE A 136 2.11 5.14 -5.81
CA ILE A 136 0.77 5.74 -5.80
C ILE A 136 0.70 6.64 -4.56
N GLN A 137 0.60 7.95 -4.76
CA GLN A 137 0.43 8.92 -3.68
C GLN A 137 -1.02 8.87 -3.10
N SER A 138 -1.46 7.70 -2.63
CA SER A 138 -2.81 7.44 -2.09
C SER A 138 -2.85 7.24 -0.57
N GLY A 139 -1.69 7.14 0.09
CA GLY A 139 -1.60 6.77 1.51
C GLY A 139 -1.99 5.32 1.80
N SER A 140 -1.81 4.40 0.84
CA SER A 140 -2.08 2.97 0.98
C SER A 140 -1.16 2.13 0.07
N SER A 141 -1.27 0.80 0.15
CA SER A 141 -0.49 -0.15 -0.64
C SER A 141 -1.23 -1.49 -0.78
N CYS A 142 -0.75 -2.40 -1.64
CA CYS A 142 -1.34 -3.74 -1.76
C CYS A 142 -1.31 -4.53 -0.42
N PRO A 143 -0.22 -4.50 0.37
CA PRO A 143 -0.21 -5.03 1.73
C PRO A 143 -1.25 -4.40 2.66
N ASP A 144 -1.40 -3.07 2.64
CA ASP A 144 -2.38 -2.37 3.46
C ASP A 144 -3.82 -2.76 3.11
N GLN A 145 -4.11 -2.89 1.81
CA GLN A 145 -5.41 -3.39 1.34
C GLN A 145 -5.68 -4.84 1.77
N LEU A 146 -4.65 -5.70 1.83
CA LEU A 146 -4.79 -7.04 2.41
C LEU A 146 -5.14 -6.97 3.92
N ALA A 147 -4.49 -6.08 4.67
CA ALA A 147 -4.78 -5.88 6.09
C ALA A 147 -6.24 -5.45 6.31
N ASN A 148 -6.73 -4.51 5.51
CA ASN A 148 -8.11 -4.06 5.57
C ASN A 148 -9.08 -5.21 5.21
N ALA A 149 -8.76 -6.00 4.18
CA ALA A 149 -9.57 -7.14 3.75
C ALA A 149 -9.75 -8.18 4.86
N VAL A 150 -8.64 -8.62 5.49
CA VAL A 150 -8.70 -9.64 6.56
C VAL A 150 -9.38 -9.12 7.81
N GLU A 151 -9.22 -7.83 8.14
CA GLU A 151 -9.93 -7.21 9.26
C GLU A 151 -11.44 -7.16 9.02
N GLN A 152 -11.89 -6.86 7.79
CA GLN A 152 -13.31 -6.90 7.47
C GLN A 152 -13.87 -8.33 7.53
N ALA A 153 -13.10 -9.33 7.07
CA ALA A 153 -13.51 -10.73 7.16
C ALA A 153 -13.69 -11.15 8.62
N ASP A 154 -12.75 -10.82 9.50
CA ASP A 154 -12.84 -11.12 10.94
C ASP A 154 -14.06 -10.46 11.59
N ARG A 155 -14.41 -9.23 11.20
CA ARG A 155 -15.64 -8.55 11.65
C ARG A 155 -16.90 -9.27 11.19
N LEU A 156 -16.95 -9.73 9.93
CA LEU A 156 -18.06 -10.55 9.42
C LEU A 156 -18.17 -11.89 10.13
N ILE A 157 -17.03 -12.51 10.49
CA ILE A 157 -17.00 -13.78 11.20
C ILE A 157 -17.49 -13.64 12.64
N THR A 158 -17.03 -12.61 13.33
CA THR A 158 -17.35 -12.36 14.74
C THR A 158 -18.72 -11.71 14.94
N GLY A 159 -19.39 -11.27 13.87
CA GLY A 159 -20.67 -10.56 13.94
C GLY A 159 -20.54 -9.17 14.58
N ASN A 160 -19.32 -8.64 14.69
CA ASN A 160 -19.08 -7.31 15.23
C ASN A 160 -19.58 -6.26 14.24
N ALA A 161 -20.46 -5.37 14.70
CA ALA A 161 -20.97 -4.28 13.87
C ALA A 161 -19.80 -3.43 13.37
N CYS A 162 -19.94 -2.90 12.16
CA CYS A 162 -19.03 -1.93 11.55
C CYS A 162 -19.16 -0.59 12.31
N THR A 163 -18.72 -0.61 13.57
CA THR A 163 -18.78 0.51 14.49
C THR A 163 -17.77 1.52 13.95
N TYR A 164 -18.26 2.70 13.56
CA TYR A 164 -17.47 3.80 12.98
C TYR A 164 -17.13 3.72 11.48
N CYS A 165 -18.07 3.31 10.62
CA CYS A 165 -18.04 3.81 9.24
C CYS A 165 -18.36 5.31 9.22
N PHE A 166 -17.35 6.17 9.40
CA PHE A 166 -17.46 7.60 9.16
C PHE A 166 -17.48 7.83 7.65
N PHE A 167 -18.67 7.69 7.05
CA PHE A 167 -18.89 7.99 5.64
C PHE A 167 -19.56 9.35 5.54
N ALA A 168 -18.89 10.29 4.84
CA ALA A 168 -19.43 11.61 4.55
C ALA A 168 -19.98 12.40 5.76
N GLY A 169 -19.29 12.36 6.93
CA GLY A 169 -19.66 13.18 8.07
C GLY A 169 -20.81 12.68 8.94
N ASN A 170 -21.32 11.46 8.69
CA ASN A 170 -22.37 10.85 9.52
C ASN A 170 -21.91 9.51 10.13
N PHE A 171 -22.07 9.39 11.45
CA PHE A 171 -21.91 8.12 12.14
C PHE A 171 -23.16 7.26 11.90
N ARG A 172 -23.07 6.28 11.00
CA ARG A 172 -24.08 5.23 10.90
C ARG A 172 -23.60 3.99 11.62
N ASN A 173 -24.40 3.50 12.57
CA ASN A 173 -24.30 2.13 13.06
C ASN A 173 -24.88 1.20 12.00
N MET A 174 -24.08 0.82 11.00
CA MET A 174 -24.46 -0.23 10.07
C MET A 174 -23.96 -1.55 10.64
N LYS A 175 -24.89 -2.49 10.87
CA LYS A 175 -24.49 -3.90 10.95
C LYS A 175 -23.89 -4.23 9.59
N CYS A 176 -22.68 -4.78 9.56
CA CYS A 176 -22.08 -5.22 8.31
C CYS A 176 -23.08 -6.20 7.68
N ALA A 177 -23.50 -5.95 6.44
CA ALA A 177 -24.50 -6.80 5.80
C ALA A 177 -23.98 -8.24 5.77
N ASN A 178 -24.83 -9.19 6.17
CA ASN A 178 -24.55 -10.61 6.48
C ASN A 178 -24.21 -10.92 7.95
N ALA A 179 -25.02 -10.39 8.89
CA ALA A 179 -25.26 -11.00 10.20
C ALA A 179 -26.72 -11.45 10.28
#